data_AF-A0A1C3H2E2-F1
#
_entry.id   AF-A0A1C3H2E2-F1
#
_cell.length_a   1.000
_cell.length_b   1.000
_cell.length_c   1.000
_cell.angle_alpha   90.00
_cell.angle_beta   90.00
_cell.angle_gamma   90.00
#
_symmetry.space_group_name_H-M   'P 1'
#
loop_
_entity.id
_entity.type
_entity.pdbx_description
1 polymer ?
#
loop_
_entity_poly.entity_id
_entity_poly.type
_entity_poly.pdbx_seq_one_letter_code
_entity_poly.pdbx_strand_id
1 'polypeptide(L)'
;MKEYPPKTHGVALIAALFFAILLASCEQPKKSAASSSKTTATAPVAAAETTTTPPKLNTEGNDKTPSPTAADIAALSNAMHGAASQQPDDAPKDQYGEPYIIGTLGGVPVNLPSSVVRFVEYVDSPGWDMDKIRSYNPPTRNYQSVLKSFDFAFRNSDGALYDENKRDLVKQYRAEQSAGGDDWVRVIISAAPVESPRKYPLDYLYETSFQKWATAAEEPYAFTGEYRYGLEYYVVPGINTETQKPWREDNGVKDLFVYKDADGHVVTYIRCSNHNVASPPCTHYFEMTSPMKLGIVDLSYNRQHLGSWKEIQEKAKTFILTFPVKTN
;
A
#
# COMPACT_ATOMS: atom_id res chain seq x y z
N MET A 1 21.20 -37.03 -0.20
CA MET A 1 21.60 -35.71 -0.71
C MET A 1 20.78 -35.43 -1.96
N LYS A 2 19.85 -34.48 -1.88
CA LYS A 2 19.11 -33.92 -3.01
C LYS A 2 19.29 -32.42 -2.92
N GLU A 3 19.99 -31.84 -3.88
CA GLU A 3 20.13 -30.39 -4.02
C GLU A 3 18.78 -29.79 -4.43
N TYR A 4 18.39 -28.70 -3.78
CA TYR A 4 17.25 -27.86 -4.17
C TYR A 4 17.77 -26.44 -4.48
N PRO A 5 17.18 -25.74 -5.46
CA PRO A 5 17.76 -24.55 -6.07
C PRO A 5 17.63 -23.29 -5.17
N PRO A 6 18.46 -22.25 -5.41
CA PRO A 6 18.49 -21.05 -4.58
C PRO A 6 17.22 -20.20 -4.75
N LYS A 7 16.71 -19.72 -3.62
CA LYS A 7 15.50 -18.90 -3.48
C LYS A 7 15.62 -17.55 -4.20
N THR A 8 14.48 -17.11 -4.71
CA THR A 8 14.15 -15.87 -5.41
C THR A 8 14.48 -14.59 -4.61
N HIS A 9 15.73 -14.15 -4.62
CA HIS A 9 16.13 -12.83 -4.12
C HIS A 9 15.97 -11.70 -5.15
N GLY A 10 15.61 -12.02 -6.40
CA GLY A 10 15.50 -11.03 -7.49
C GLY A 10 14.26 -10.13 -7.48
N VAL A 11 13.12 -10.61 -6.97
CA VAL A 11 11.84 -9.88 -7.10
C VAL A 11 11.76 -8.66 -6.16
N ALA A 12 12.36 -8.75 -4.97
CA ALA A 12 12.35 -7.67 -4.00
C ALA A 12 13.26 -6.49 -4.40
N LEU A 13 14.39 -6.76 -5.07
CA LEU A 13 15.30 -5.72 -5.53
C LEU A 13 14.74 -4.93 -6.73
N ILE A 14 14.00 -5.61 -7.61
CA ILE A 14 13.35 -5.00 -8.77
C ILE A 14 12.24 -4.02 -8.32
N ALA A 15 11.42 -4.39 -7.33
CA ALA A 15 10.37 -3.53 -6.81
C ALA A 15 10.91 -2.23 -6.16
N ALA A 16 12.05 -2.30 -5.46
CA ALA A 16 12.66 -1.13 -4.81
C ALA A 16 13.31 -0.15 -5.81
N LEU A 17 13.94 -0.67 -6.89
CA LEU A 17 14.56 0.16 -7.94
C LEU A 17 13.53 0.90 -8.81
N PHE A 18 12.34 0.32 -9.04
CA PHE A 18 11.27 0.99 -9.78
C PHE A 18 10.62 2.15 -8.99
N PHE A 19 10.57 2.06 -7.65
CA PHE A 19 10.04 3.13 -6.80
C PHE A 19 10.88 4.42 -6.86
N ALA A 20 12.21 4.30 -6.99
CA ALA A 20 13.11 5.46 -7.07
C ALA A 20 13.01 6.22 -8.41
N ILE A 21 12.73 5.52 -9.51
CA ILE A 21 12.66 6.11 -10.85
C ILE A 21 11.31 6.84 -11.08
N LEU A 22 10.22 6.33 -10.49
CA LEU A 22 8.90 6.96 -10.55
C LEU A 22 8.85 8.31 -9.81
N LEU A 23 9.56 8.44 -8.68
CA LEU A 23 9.60 9.70 -7.93
C LEU A 23 10.36 10.83 -8.66
N ALA A 24 11.36 10.50 -9.49
CA ALA A 24 12.14 11.50 -10.24
C ALA A 24 11.40 12.04 -11.49
N SER A 25 10.40 11.31 -12.00
CA SER A 25 9.69 11.70 -13.24
C SER A 25 8.52 12.66 -13.01
N CYS A 26 8.16 12.95 -11.75
CA CYS A 26 7.18 13.98 -11.40
C CYS A 26 7.74 15.41 -11.44
N GLU A 27 9.03 15.57 -11.77
CA GLU A 27 9.75 16.84 -11.68
C GLU A 27 10.03 17.43 -13.07
N GLN A 28 9.00 17.55 -13.92
CA GLN A 28 9.05 18.45 -15.07
C GLN A 28 7.83 19.38 -15.09
N PRO A 29 8.02 20.71 -15.00
CA PRO A 29 6.92 21.65 -15.07
C PRO A 29 6.35 21.71 -16.51
N LYS A 30 5.02 21.55 -16.62
CA LYS A 30 4.27 21.78 -17.86
C LYS A 30 4.48 23.24 -18.32
N LYS A 31 5.19 23.44 -19.45
CA LYS A 31 5.28 24.74 -20.13
C LYS A 31 4.00 24.97 -20.96
N SER A 32 3.25 26.02 -20.65
CA SER A 32 2.14 26.48 -21.48
C SER A 32 2.67 27.13 -22.77
N ALA A 33 1.96 26.92 -23.86
CA ALA A 33 2.23 27.57 -25.14
C ALA A 33 1.50 28.92 -25.22
N ALA A 34 2.24 30.00 -25.49
CA ALA A 34 1.76 31.14 -26.29
C ALA A 34 2.91 32.08 -26.72
N SER A 35 2.83 32.49 -27.99
CA SER A 35 3.29 33.75 -28.59
C SER A 35 4.77 33.97 -28.91
N SER A 36 5.03 34.01 -30.21
CA SER A 36 6.26 34.41 -30.91
C SER A 36 6.61 35.90 -30.78
N SER A 37 7.89 36.22 -30.58
CA SER A 37 8.55 37.34 -31.28
C SER A 37 10.09 37.18 -31.28
N LYS A 38 10.71 37.69 -32.35
CA LYS A 38 12.11 37.54 -32.79
C LYS A 38 13.13 38.28 -31.91
N THR A 39 14.37 37.78 -31.81
CA THR A 39 15.59 38.29 -32.51
C THR A 39 16.91 37.84 -31.82
N THR A 40 17.66 36.99 -32.54
CA THR A 40 19.11 36.92 -32.83
C THR A 40 20.24 37.17 -31.79
N ALA A 41 21.30 36.34 -31.99
CA ALA A 41 22.70 36.34 -31.49
C ALA A 41 22.91 35.56 -30.18
N THR A 42 23.82 34.58 -30.01
CA THR A 42 25.12 34.27 -30.66
C THR A 42 25.51 32.81 -30.29
N ALA A 43 26.30 32.11 -31.10
CA ALA A 43 26.86 30.78 -30.80
C ALA A 43 28.38 30.87 -30.51
N PRO A 44 29.09 29.79 -30.13
CA PRO A 44 28.86 28.79 -29.08
C PRO A 44 30.10 28.65 -28.15
N VAL A 45 29.97 28.16 -26.91
CA VAL A 45 31.14 27.70 -26.13
C VAL A 45 30.84 26.39 -25.40
N ALA A 46 31.56 25.35 -25.86
CA ALA A 46 31.94 24.08 -25.25
C ALA A 46 31.11 23.52 -24.08
N ALA A 47 30.35 22.45 -24.37
CA ALA A 47 29.93 21.48 -23.37
C ALA A 47 31.10 20.54 -23.05
N ALA A 48 31.49 20.47 -21.78
CA ALA A 48 32.30 19.37 -21.25
C ALA A 48 31.34 18.23 -20.89
N GLU A 49 31.28 17.20 -21.73
CA GLU A 49 30.63 15.93 -21.43
C GLU A 49 31.42 15.23 -20.32
N THR A 50 30.82 15.07 -19.14
CA THR A 50 31.29 14.10 -18.15
C THR A 50 30.41 12.87 -18.30
N THR A 51 30.90 11.89 -19.06
CA THR A 51 30.27 10.59 -19.25
C THR A 51 30.42 9.80 -17.95
N THR A 52 29.37 9.76 -17.12
CA THR A 52 29.24 8.74 -16.07
C THR A 52 28.56 7.51 -16.66
N THR A 53 29.37 6.52 -16.98
CA THR A 53 29.00 5.17 -17.41
C THR A 53 28.10 4.51 -16.35
N PRO A 54 26.95 3.91 -16.72
CA PRO A 54 26.17 3.10 -15.78
C PRO A 54 26.92 1.79 -15.42
N PRO A 55 26.73 1.25 -14.20
CA PRO A 55 27.45 0.04 -13.76
C PRO A 55 27.06 -1.18 -14.59
N LYS A 56 28.07 -1.92 -15.05
CA LYS A 56 27.91 -3.24 -15.69
C LYS A 56 27.33 -4.24 -14.69
N LEU A 57 26.10 -4.69 -14.93
CA LEU A 57 25.50 -5.84 -14.26
C LEU A 57 25.97 -7.11 -15.01
N ASN A 58 26.86 -7.89 -14.40
CA ASN A 58 27.27 -9.17 -14.97
C ASN A 58 26.06 -10.11 -14.97
N THR A 59 25.66 -10.54 -16.17
CA THR A 59 24.47 -11.39 -16.39
C THR A 59 24.94 -12.78 -16.78
N GLU A 60 24.74 -13.76 -15.89
CA GLU A 60 24.62 -15.17 -16.29
C GLU A 60 23.36 -15.72 -15.61
N GLY A 61 22.37 -16.08 -16.42
CA GLY A 61 21.07 -16.57 -15.97
C GLY A 61 20.03 -16.41 -17.09
N ASN A 62 19.86 -17.47 -17.87
CA ASN A 62 18.98 -17.54 -19.04
C ASN A 62 17.51 -17.63 -18.58
N ASP A 63 16.84 -16.49 -18.40
CA ASP A 63 15.38 -16.40 -18.39
C ASP A 63 14.98 -15.14 -19.17
N LYS A 64 14.54 -15.35 -20.41
CA LYS A 64 14.26 -14.30 -21.39
C LYS A 64 12.87 -13.70 -21.13
N THR A 65 12.70 -12.98 -20.03
CA THR A 65 11.63 -11.98 -19.95
C THR A 65 12.24 -10.65 -20.39
N PRO A 66 11.81 -10.05 -21.52
CA PRO A 66 12.33 -8.76 -21.95
C PRO A 66 12.02 -7.70 -20.89
N SER A 67 13.00 -6.85 -20.58
CA SER A 67 12.82 -5.73 -19.65
C SER A 67 11.65 -4.83 -20.11
N PRO A 68 10.87 -4.25 -19.17
CA PRO A 68 9.75 -3.38 -19.51
C PRO A 68 10.17 -2.21 -20.41
N THR A 69 9.40 -1.94 -21.46
CA THR A 69 9.60 -0.78 -22.33
C THR A 69 9.08 0.51 -21.67
N ALA A 70 9.43 1.69 -22.20
CA ALA A 70 8.85 2.95 -21.73
C ALA A 70 7.31 2.99 -21.91
N ALA A 71 6.80 2.34 -22.97
CA ALA A 71 5.36 2.19 -23.19
C ALA A 71 4.73 1.29 -22.12
N ASP A 72 5.40 0.22 -21.72
CA ASP A 72 4.96 -0.65 -20.63
C ASP A 72 4.86 0.09 -19.30
N ILE A 73 5.84 0.96 -19.01
CA ILE A 73 5.85 1.79 -17.79
C ILE A 73 4.70 2.81 -17.82
N ALA A 74 4.47 3.47 -18.95
CA ALA A 74 3.39 4.44 -19.10
C ALA A 74 2.00 3.76 -18.99
N ALA A 75 1.82 2.61 -19.63
CA ALA A 75 0.59 1.84 -19.56
C ALA A 75 0.31 1.35 -18.13
N LEU A 76 1.34 0.87 -17.42
CA LEU A 76 1.24 0.50 -16.01
C LEU A 76 0.89 1.70 -15.14
N SER A 77 1.52 2.85 -15.36
CA SER A 77 1.22 4.08 -14.62
C SER A 77 -0.24 4.51 -14.82
N ASN A 78 -0.73 4.50 -16.06
CA ASN A 78 -2.12 4.81 -16.38
C ASN A 78 -3.12 3.81 -15.79
N ALA A 79 -2.77 2.52 -15.75
CA ALA A 79 -3.61 1.50 -15.12
C ALA A 79 -3.68 1.67 -13.59
N MET A 80 -2.56 2.04 -12.94
CA MET A 80 -2.46 2.16 -11.48
C MET A 80 -2.90 3.52 -10.92
N HIS A 81 -2.76 4.61 -11.69
CA HIS A 81 -3.02 5.98 -11.25
C HIS A 81 -4.01 6.74 -12.14
N GLY A 82 -4.45 6.15 -13.25
CA GLY A 82 -5.35 6.80 -14.21
C GLY A 82 -6.82 6.70 -13.85
N ALA A 83 -7.21 6.25 -12.66
CA ALA A 83 -8.62 6.18 -12.28
C ALA A 83 -9.32 7.55 -12.42
N ALA A 84 -8.63 8.65 -12.08
CA ALA A 84 -9.16 10.00 -12.23
C ALA A 84 -9.44 10.40 -13.69
N SER A 85 -8.67 9.92 -14.67
CA SER A 85 -8.90 10.22 -16.09
C SER A 85 -9.98 9.35 -16.73
N GLN A 86 -10.53 8.38 -16.01
CA GLN A 86 -11.61 7.49 -16.46
C GLN A 86 -13.00 8.01 -16.06
N GLN A 87 -13.07 9.13 -15.34
CA GLN A 87 -14.32 9.70 -14.85
C GLN A 87 -15.08 10.41 -15.98
N PRO A 88 -16.43 10.42 -15.96
CA PRO A 88 -17.22 11.16 -16.94
C PRO A 88 -17.07 12.69 -16.72
N ASP A 89 -17.31 13.48 -17.76
CA ASP A 89 -17.15 14.95 -17.72
C ASP A 89 -18.06 15.63 -16.67
N ASP A 90 -19.21 15.01 -16.37
CA ASP A 90 -20.20 15.47 -15.39
C ASP A 90 -20.01 14.85 -13.99
N ALA A 91 -18.89 14.14 -13.75
CA ALA A 91 -18.57 13.61 -12.43
C ALA A 91 -18.63 14.71 -11.35
N PRO A 92 -19.19 14.42 -10.16
CA PRO A 92 -19.14 15.34 -9.04
C PRO A 92 -17.70 15.78 -8.76
N LYS A 93 -17.53 17.04 -8.37
CA LYS A 93 -16.21 17.63 -8.14
C LYS A 93 -15.94 17.82 -6.66
N ASP A 94 -14.68 17.66 -6.27
CA ASP A 94 -14.21 17.94 -4.93
C ASP A 94 -14.07 19.45 -4.67
N GLN A 95 -13.59 19.80 -3.48
CA GLN A 95 -13.39 21.19 -3.05
C GLN A 95 -12.36 21.97 -3.90
N TYR A 96 -11.53 21.28 -4.69
CA TYR A 96 -10.56 21.87 -5.60
C TYR A 96 -11.10 21.99 -7.03
N GLY A 97 -12.32 21.51 -7.30
CA GLY A 97 -12.91 21.46 -8.63
C GLY A 97 -12.44 20.27 -9.47
N GLU A 98 -11.72 19.32 -8.86
CA GLU A 98 -11.25 18.10 -9.51
C GLU A 98 -12.35 17.03 -9.44
N PRO A 99 -12.53 16.21 -10.49
CA PRO A 99 -13.53 15.15 -10.47
C PRO A 99 -13.21 14.12 -9.38
N TYR A 100 -14.24 13.74 -8.61
CA TYR A 100 -14.17 12.57 -7.74
C TYR A 100 -13.99 11.30 -8.57
N ILE A 101 -13.24 10.35 -8.01
CA ILE A 101 -13.24 8.98 -8.52
C ILE A 101 -14.51 8.30 -8.00
N ILE A 102 -15.45 7.98 -8.89
CA ILE A 102 -16.75 7.39 -8.54
C ILE A 102 -16.78 5.88 -8.73
N GLY A 103 -17.62 5.19 -7.96
CA GLY A 103 -17.82 3.74 -8.08
C GLY A 103 -18.68 3.17 -6.97
N THR A 104 -18.78 1.84 -6.93
CA THR A 104 -19.37 1.08 -5.82
C THR A 104 -18.26 0.44 -5.00
N LEU A 105 -18.25 0.72 -3.69
CA LEU A 105 -17.33 0.15 -2.71
C LEU A 105 -18.11 -0.68 -1.69
N GLY A 106 -17.86 -1.99 -1.62
CA GLY A 106 -18.54 -2.87 -0.66
C GLY A 106 -20.07 -2.83 -0.76
N GLY A 107 -20.61 -2.56 -1.96
CA GLY A 107 -22.05 -2.42 -2.23
C GLY A 107 -22.63 -1.02 -2.03
N VAL A 108 -21.81 -0.01 -1.71
CA VAL A 108 -22.25 1.38 -1.49
C VAL A 108 -21.65 2.31 -2.55
N PRO A 109 -22.42 3.22 -3.18
CA PRO A 109 -21.86 4.22 -4.08
C PRO A 109 -20.99 5.23 -3.32
N VAL A 110 -19.81 5.55 -3.85
CA VAL A 110 -18.83 6.43 -3.20
C VAL A 110 -18.26 7.50 -4.13
N ASN A 111 -17.82 8.60 -3.53
CA ASN A 111 -17.03 9.68 -4.14
C ASN A 111 -15.67 9.73 -3.45
N LEU A 112 -14.60 9.32 -4.15
CA LEU A 112 -13.24 9.32 -3.61
C LEU A 112 -12.45 10.55 -4.11
N PRO A 113 -11.98 11.45 -3.22
CA PRO A 113 -11.18 12.60 -3.66
C PRO A 113 -9.86 12.13 -4.26
N SER A 114 -9.62 12.46 -5.53
CA SER A 114 -8.46 11.98 -6.30
C SER A 114 -7.11 12.43 -5.73
N SER A 115 -7.10 13.54 -4.99
CA SER A 115 -5.93 14.06 -4.26
C SER A 115 -5.65 13.33 -2.93
N VAL A 116 -6.60 12.56 -2.41
CA VAL A 116 -6.51 11.88 -1.10
C VAL A 116 -6.26 10.38 -1.26
N VAL A 117 -6.95 9.75 -2.21
CA VAL A 117 -6.81 8.31 -2.46
C VAL A 117 -5.74 8.02 -3.51
N ARG A 118 -5.03 6.89 -3.37
CA ARG A 118 -4.00 6.45 -4.32
C ARG A 118 -4.19 4.99 -4.69
N PHE A 119 -3.57 4.59 -5.81
CA PHE A 119 -3.61 3.23 -6.34
C PHE A 119 -5.03 2.68 -6.48
N VAL A 120 -5.94 3.52 -7.00
CA VAL A 120 -7.34 3.13 -7.15
C VAL A 120 -7.47 2.16 -8.31
N GLU A 121 -7.96 0.95 -8.02
CA GLU A 121 -8.27 -0.07 -8.99
C GLU A 121 -9.77 -0.40 -8.94
N TYR A 122 -10.33 -0.65 -10.12
CA TYR A 122 -11.63 -1.30 -10.28
C TYR A 122 -11.45 -2.81 -10.49
N VAL A 123 -12.52 -3.60 -10.35
CA VAL A 123 -12.45 -5.06 -10.53
C VAL A 123 -11.97 -5.47 -11.92
N ASP A 124 -12.27 -4.66 -12.93
CA ASP A 124 -11.83 -4.85 -14.32
C ASP A 124 -10.40 -4.34 -14.60
N SER A 125 -9.74 -3.73 -13.61
CA SER A 125 -8.39 -3.20 -13.79
C SER A 125 -7.39 -4.36 -13.92
N PRO A 126 -6.38 -4.22 -14.80
CA PRO A 126 -5.46 -5.33 -15.11
C PRO A 126 -4.48 -5.63 -13.97
N GLY A 127 -4.39 -4.76 -12.96
CA GLY A 127 -3.41 -4.89 -11.88
C GLY A 127 -1.99 -4.86 -12.44
N TRP A 128 -1.19 -5.86 -12.08
CA TRP A 128 0.21 -6.02 -12.53
C TRP A 128 0.37 -6.96 -13.74
N ASP A 129 -0.73 -7.40 -14.35
CA ASP A 129 -0.70 -8.27 -15.52
C ASP A 129 -0.29 -7.45 -16.76
N MET A 130 1.00 -7.51 -17.10
CA MET A 130 1.59 -6.71 -18.16
C MET A 130 0.97 -6.95 -19.53
N ASP A 131 0.49 -8.16 -19.80
CA ASP A 131 -0.14 -8.48 -21.08
C ASP A 131 -1.55 -7.87 -21.17
N LYS A 132 -2.29 -7.86 -20.07
CA LYS A 132 -3.57 -7.15 -19.99
C LYS A 132 -3.39 -5.64 -20.01
N ILE A 133 -2.38 -5.11 -19.32
CA ILE A 133 -2.09 -3.66 -19.29
C ILE A 133 -1.93 -3.10 -20.70
N ARG A 134 -1.17 -3.78 -21.57
CA ARG A 134 -0.88 -3.33 -22.94
C ARG A 134 -2.12 -3.16 -23.82
N SER A 135 -3.17 -3.93 -23.53
CA SER A 135 -4.43 -3.94 -24.27
C SER A 135 -5.58 -3.30 -23.49
N TYR A 136 -5.29 -2.75 -22.31
CA TYR A 136 -6.32 -2.24 -21.41
C TYR A 136 -6.88 -0.92 -21.93
N ASN A 137 -8.17 -0.92 -22.24
CA ASN A 137 -8.93 0.27 -22.58
C ASN A 137 -10.02 0.46 -21.51
N PRO A 138 -9.78 1.29 -20.48
CA PRO A 138 -10.75 1.43 -19.39
C PRO A 138 -12.06 2.05 -19.90
N PRO A 139 -13.23 1.57 -19.45
CA PRO A 139 -14.49 2.23 -19.74
C PRO A 139 -14.61 3.55 -18.97
N THR A 140 -15.49 4.44 -19.44
CA THR A 140 -15.93 5.58 -18.63
C THR A 140 -16.64 5.07 -17.38
N ARG A 141 -16.24 5.60 -16.22
CA ARG A 141 -16.71 5.13 -14.92
C ARG A 141 -18.10 5.67 -14.59
N ASN A 142 -18.79 4.91 -13.74
CA ASN A 142 -20.08 5.24 -13.18
C ASN A 142 -20.21 4.59 -11.79
N TYR A 143 -21.29 4.84 -11.07
CA TYR A 143 -21.49 4.25 -9.74
C TYR A 143 -21.63 2.72 -9.76
N GLN A 144 -21.91 2.07 -10.90
CA GLN A 144 -21.92 0.61 -11.03
C GLN A 144 -20.50 0.02 -11.18
N SER A 145 -19.49 0.84 -11.43
CA SER A 145 -18.09 0.41 -11.52
C SER A 145 -17.59 -0.03 -10.15
N VAL A 146 -17.33 -1.32 -9.97
CA VAL A 146 -16.95 -1.89 -8.66
C VAL A 146 -15.48 -1.58 -8.36
N LEU A 147 -15.25 -0.88 -7.25
CA LEU A 147 -13.93 -0.59 -6.73
C LEU A 147 -13.34 -1.85 -6.08
N LYS A 148 -12.10 -2.16 -6.45
CA LYS A 148 -11.35 -3.32 -5.99
C LYS A 148 -10.39 -2.96 -4.87
N SER A 149 -9.63 -1.90 -5.04
CA SER A 149 -8.59 -1.50 -4.09
C SER A 149 -8.25 -0.04 -4.20
N PHE A 150 -7.80 0.54 -3.08
CA PHE A 150 -7.12 1.84 -3.01
C PHE A 150 -6.46 2.00 -1.64
N ASP A 151 -5.59 3.00 -1.51
CA ASP A 151 -5.10 3.45 -0.22
C ASP A 151 -5.41 4.93 0.02
N PHE A 152 -5.35 5.32 1.29
CA PHE A 152 -5.17 6.71 1.71
C PHE A 152 -4.37 6.73 3.02
N ALA A 153 -3.98 7.91 3.49
CA ALA A 153 -3.29 8.04 4.76
C ALA A 153 -3.87 9.17 5.61
N PHE A 154 -3.82 9.00 6.93
CA PHE A 154 -4.12 10.05 7.89
C PHE A 154 -3.05 10.09 8.98
N ARG A 155 -2.82 11.27 9.54
CA ARG A 155 -1.97 11.44 10.71
C ARG A 155 -2.79 11.17 11.97
N ASN A 156 -2.32 10.28 12.82
CA ASN A 156 -3.11 9.83 13.97
C ASN A 156 -3.30 10.96 15.00
N SER A 157 -2.29 11.74 15.33
CA SER A 157 -2.31 12.78 16.37
C SER A 157 -3.38 13.84 16.19
N ASP A 158 -3.68 14.25 14.95
CA ASP A 158 -4.64 15.33 14.67
C ASP A 158 -5.71 14.99 13.63
N GLY A 159 -5.67 13.79 13.05
CA GLY A 159 -6.63 13.37 12.02
C GLY A 159 -6.45 14.08 10.68
N ALA A 160 -5.29 14.67 10.40
CA ALA A 160 -5.05 15.25 9.08
C ALA A 160 -5.03 14.16 8.01
N LEU A 161 -5.94 14.23 7.02
CA LEU A 161 -5.87 13.41 5.81
C LEU A 161 -4.73 13.88 4.92
N TYR A 162 -3.92 12.94 4.44
CA TYR A 162 -2.93 13.20 3.40
C TYR A 162 -3.66 13.62 2.13
N ASP A 163 -3.28 14.78 1.60
CA ASP A 163 -3.91 15.41 0.45
C ASP A 163 -2.80 16.01 -0.41
N GLU A 164 -2.64 15.49 -1.63
CA GLU A 164 -1.58 15.85 -2.56
C GLU A 164 -1.64 17.32 -3.00
N ASN A 165 -2.82 17.94 -2.94
CA ASN A 165 -2.99 19.36 -3.27
C ASN A 165 -2.52 20.28 -2.13
N LYS A 166 -2.35 19.76 -0.90
CA LYS A 166 -1.84 20.52 0.24
C LYS A 166 -0.31 20.44 0.31
N ARG A 167 0.37 21.30 -0.46
CA ARG A 167 1.84 21.29 -0.63
C ARG A 167 2.63 21.27 0.69
N ASP A 168 2.22 22.03 1.69
CA ASP A 168 2.93 22.08 2.97
C ASP A 168 2.75 20.79 3.77
N LEU A 169 1.56 20.19 3.71
CA LEU A 169 1.30 18.87 4.30
C LEU A 169 2.13 17.78 3.63
N VAL A 170 2.25 17.80 2.29
CA VAL A 170 3.08 16.85 1.54
C VAL A 170 4.56 16.97 1.94
N LYS A 171 5.08 18.19 2.08
CA LYS A 171 6.46 18.40 2.56
C LYS A 171 6.63 17.87 3.97
N GLN A 172 5.69 18.16 4.86
CA GLN A 172 5.72 17.68 6.24
C GLN A 172 5.69 16.14 6.30
N TYR A 173 4.76 15.49 5.60
CA TYR A 173 4.67 14.04 5.49
C TYR A 173 6.00 13.40 5.07
N ARG A 174 6.63 13.93 4.01
CA ARG A 174 7.92 13.40 3.51
C ARG A 174 9.06 13.59 4.52
N ALA A 175 9.09 14.72 5.21
CA ALA A 175 10.09 15.01 6.23
C ALA A 175 9.93 14.08 7.44
N GLU A 176 8.70 13.89 7.92
CA GLU A 176 8.38 12.98 9.04
C GLU A 176 8.73 11.53 8.70
N GLN A 177 8.36 11.03 7.51
CA GLN A 177 8.74 9.68 7.09
C GLN A 177 10.26 9.48 7.00
N SER A 178 10.97 10.50 6.50
CA SER A 178 12.44 10.43 6.37
C SER A 178 13.15 10.44 7.72
N ALA A 179 12.58 11.12 8.72
CA ALA A 179 13.09 11.15 10.09
C ALA A 179 12.83 9.83 10.84
N GLY A 180 11.76 9.12 10.47
CA GLY A 180 11.31 7.91 11.14
C GLY A 180 10.48 8.19 12.41
N GLY A 181 9.80 7.16 12.91
CA GLY A 181 8.84 7.27 14.01
C GLY A 181 7.62 8.12 13.69
N ASP A 182 7.32 8.35 12.41
CA ASP A 182 6.20 9.18 11.97
C ASP A 182 4.85 8.62 12.44
N ASP A 183 3.86 9.49 12.45
CA ASP A 183 2.53 9.24 13.03
C ASP A 183 1.45 9.01 11.96
N TRP A 184 1.88 8.72 10.73
CA TRP A 184 0.97 8.44 9.63
C TRP A 184 0.52 6.99 9.65
N VAL A 185 -0.78 6.82 9.52
CA VAL A 185 -1.46 5.55 9.32
C VAL A 185 -1.85 5.47 7.86
N ARG A 186 -1.33 4.49 7.14
CA ARG A 186 -1.82 4.13 5.81
C ARG A 186 -2.97 3.15 5.96
N VAL A 187 -4.11 3.48 5.37
CA VAL A 187 -5.30 2.63 5.27
C VAL A 187 -5.31 2.03 3.88
N ILE A 188 -5.44 0.71 3.78
CA ILE A 188 -5.46 -0.01 2.52
C ILE A 188 -6.78 -0.77 2.47
N ILE A 189 -7.55 -0.51 1.42
CA ILE A 189 -8.84 -1.13 1.19
C ILE A 189 -8.68 -2.15 0.08
N SER A 190 -9.13 -3.37 0.33
CA SER A 190 -9.28 -4.44 -0.67
C SER A 190 -10.71 -4.95 -0.63
N ALA A 191 -11.57 -4.40 -1.48
CA ALA A 191 -13.02 -4.65 -1.49
C ALA A 191 -13.47 -5.50 -2.69
N ALA A 192 -12.54 -6.23 -3.31
CA ALA A 192 -12.86 -7.14 -4.41
C ALA A 192 -13.96 -8.13 -3.97
N PRO A 193 -15.04 -8.30 -4.76
CA PRO A 193 -16.04 -9.32 -4.48
C PRO A 193 -15.37 -10.69 -4.37
N VAL A 194 -15.55 -11.36 -3.22
CA VAL A 194 -15.09 -12.73 -3.01
C VAL A 194 -16.29 -13.64 -3.26
N GLU A 195 -16.15 -14.62 -4.15
CA GLU A 195 -17.25 -15.55 -4.50
C GLU A 195 -17.77 -16.35 -3.30
N SER A 196 -16.89 -16.61 -2.31
CA SER A 196 -17.24 -17.30 -1.06
C SER A 196 -16.54 -16.63 0.12
N PRO A 197 -17.09 -15.52 0.66
CA PRO A 197 -16.49 -14.84 1.79
C PRO A 197 -16.58 -15.73 3.03
N ARG A 198 -15.48 -15.85 3.76
CA ARG A 198 -15.48 -16.53 5.07
C ARG A 198 -16.31 -15.69 6.05
N LYS A 199 -17.06 -16.36 6.93
CA LYS A 199 -17.86 -15.68 7.96
C LYS A 199 -16.99 -14.93 8.98
N TYR A 200 -15.85 -15.52 9.35
CA TYR A 200 -14.87 -14.96 10.28
C TYR A 200 -13.48 -15.00 9.61
N PRO A 201 -13.19 -14.08 8.68
CA PRO A 201 -11.95 -14.13 7.92
C PRO A 201 -10.70 -13.92 8.80
N LEU A 202 -10.80 -13.19 9.92
CA LEU A 202 -9.69 -13.05 10.86
C LEU A 202 -9.46 -14.27 11.75
N ASP A 203 -10.49 -15.03 12.12
CA ASP A 203 -10.31 -16.32 12.81
C ASP A 203 -9.46 -17.27 11.94
N TYR A 204 -9.77 -17.33 10.65
CA TYR A 204 -9.00 -18.13 9.70
C TYR A 204 -7.55 -17.65 9.56
N LEU A 205 -7.33 -16.33 9.46
CA LEU A 205 -5.98 -15.76 9.43
C LEU A 205 -5.21 -16.09 10.72
N TYR A 206 -5.88 -15.99 11.86
CA TYR A 206 -5.35 -16.37 13.17
C TYR A 206 -4.93 -17.83 13.18
N GLU A 207 -5.82 -18.78 12.90
CA GLU A 207 -5.54 -20.22 12.90
C GLU A 207 -4.38 -20.60 11.97
N THR A 208 -4.39 -20.10 10.73
CA THR A 208 -3.34 -20.41 9.75
C THR A 208 -1.99 -19.84 10.13
N SER A 209 -1.94 -18.76 10.92
CA SER A 209 -0.70 -18.18 11.42
C SER A 209 0.05 -19.11 12.37
N PHE A 210 -0.64 -20.02 13.06
CA PHE A 210 -0.01 -21.04 13.92
C PHE A 210 0.34 -22.31 13.14
N GLN A 211 -0.34 -22.60 12.03
CA GLN A 211 -0.06 -23.77 11.19
C GLN A 211 1.17 -23.57 10.29
N LYS A 212 1.39 -22.35 9.80
CA LYS A 212 2.49 -22.05 8.87
C LYS A 212 3.87 -22.35 9.45
N TRP A 213 4.02 -22.25 10.77
CA TRP A 213 5.25 -22.52 11.50
C TRP A 213 5.26 -23.89 12.17
N ALA A 214 4.30 -24.79 11.87
CA ALA A 214 4.17 -26.07 12.56
C ALA A 214 4.94 -27.24 11.90
N THR A 215 5.86 -26.97 10.95
CA THR A 215 6.79 -28.01 10.49
C THR A 215 7.96 -28.11 11.48
N ALA A 216 8.44 -29.33 11.75
CA ALA A 216 9.17 -29.75 12.96
C ALA A 216 10.50 -29.03 13.33
N ALA A 217 10.84 -27.90 12.70
CA ALA A 217 11.98 -27.05 13.03
C ALA A 217 11.60 -25.58 13.30
N GLU A 218 10.31 -25.22 13.19
CA GLU A 218 9.79 -23.87 13.44
C GLU A 218 8.87 -23.96 14.66
N GLU A 219 9.09 -23.16 15.70
CA GLU A 219 8.18 -23.09 16.84
C GLU A 219 6.99 -22.20 16.43
N PRO A 220 5.72 -22.63 16.61
CA PRO A 220 4.59 -21.76 16.34
C PRO A 220 4.54 -20.60 17.33
N TYR A 221 3.83 -19.53 16.96
CA TYR A 221 3.53 -18.45 17.91
C TYR A 221 2.92 -19.02 19.20
N ALA A 222 3.46 -18.61 20.34
CA ALA A 222 2.98 -18.98 21.65
C ALA A 222 2.43 -17.76 22.39
N PHE A 223 1.29 -17.92 23.05
CA PHE A 223 0.76 -16.88 23.94
C PHE A 223 1.73 -16.68 25.10
N THR A 224 2.10 -15.43 25.36
CA THR A 224 3.08 -15.09 26.39
C THR A 224 2.53 -15.15 27.81
N GLY A 225 1.21 -15.27 27.98
CA GLY A 225 0.54 -15.07 29.26
C GLY A 225 0.23 -13.60 29.56
N GLU A 226 0.64 -12.68 28.68
CA GLU A 226 0.49 -11.24 28.88
C GLU A 226 -0.51 -10.62 27.90
N TYR A 227 -1.20 -9.59 28.40
CA TYR A 227 -1.96 -8.66 27.57
C TYR A 227 -1.20 -7.33 27.46
N ARG A 228 -0.99 -6.85 26.24
CA ARG A 228 -0.36 -5.56 25.96
C ARG A 228 -1.33 -4.65 25.27
N TYR A 229 -1.62 -3.49 25.86
CA TYR A 229 -2.62 -2.54 25.33
C TYR A 229 -4.02 -3.18 25.14
N GLY A 230 -4.34 -4.16 26.00
CA GLY A 230 -5.58 -4.95 25.91
C GLY A 230 -5.61 -6.00 24.79
N LEU A 231 -4.47 -6.30 24.16
CA LEU A 231 -4.31 -7.35 23.14
C LEU A 231 -3.58 -8.56 23.73
N GLU A 232 -4.03 -9.76 23.41
CA GLU A 232 -3.27 -10.99 23.64
C GLU A 232 -1.92 -10.88 22.91
N TYR A 233 -0.81 -11.12 23.59
CA TYR A 233 0.53 -10.98 23.03
C TYR A 233 1.18 -12.33 22.75
N TYR A 234 1.58 -12.55 21.51
CA TYR A 234 2.16 -13.78 21.00
C TYR A 234 3.55 -13.54 20.38
N VAL A 235 4.46 -14.46 20.64
CA VAL A 235 5.83 -14.45 20.08
C VAL A 235 6.22 -15.85 19.64
N VAL A 236 7.23 -15.96 18.78
CA VAL A 236 7.88 -17.25 18.52
C VAL A 236 8.91 -17.51 19.64
N PRO A 237 8.72 -18.55 20.48
CA PRO A 237 9.61 -18.85 21.59
C PRO A 237 10.90 -19.54 21.11
N GLY A 238 11.84 -19.74 22.03
CA GLY A 238 13.03 -20.55 21.80
C GLY A 238 14.18 -19.82 21.10
N ILE A 239 15.23 -20.58 20.82
CA ILE A 239 16.49 -20.13 20.25
C ILE A 239 16.69 -20.81 18.90
N ASN A 240 17.05 -20.03 17.88
CA ASN A 240 17.51 -20.54 16.60
C ASN A 240 18.90 -21.18 16.80
N THR A 241 19.02 -22.47 16.51
CA THR A 241 20.24 -23.24 16.71
C THR A 241 21.38 -22.85 15.77
N GLU A 242 21.08 -22.26 14.62
CA GLU A 242 22.08 -21.78 13.65
C GLU A 242 22.67 -20.44 14.08
N THR A 243 21.83 -19.52 14.55
CA THR A 243 22.25 -18.14 14.89
C THR A 243 22.56 -17.96 16.38
N GLN A 244 22.15 -18.90 17.23
CA GLN A 244 22.21 -18.84 18.70
C GLN A 244 21.47 -17.62 19.28
N LYS A 245 20.47 -17.10 18.55
CA LYS A 245 19.63 -15.96 18.96
C LYS A 245 18.17 -16.40 19.13
N PRO A 246 17.35 -15.64 19.85
CA PRO A 246 15.92 -15.91 19.92
C PRO A 246 15.30 -15.99 18.51
N TRP A 247 14.47 -17.00 18.24
CA TRP A 247 13.73 -17.11 16.96
C TRP A 247 12.95 -15.84 16.64
N ARG A 248 12.44 -15.18 17.68
CA ARG A 248 11.79 -13.87 17.58
C ARG A 248 12.62 -12.87 16.77
N GLU A 249 13.94 -12.86 16.88
CA GLU A 249 14.84 -11.89 16.21
C GLU A 249 15.12 -12.19 14.74
N ASP A 250 14.65 -13.33 14.21
CA ASP A 250 14.92 -13.73 12.84
C ASP A 250 14.15 -12.89 11.81
N ASN A 251 14.75 -12.78 10.62
CA ASN A 251 14.17 -12.05 9.52
C ASN A 251 12.81 -12.61 9.12
N GLY A 252 11.79 -11.76 9.12
CA GLY A 252 10.42 -12.12 8.74
C GLY A 252 9.56 -12.66 9.89
N VAL A 253 10.15 -12.95 11.04
CA VAL A 253 9.41 -13.17 12.28
C VAL A 253 8.91 -11.81 12.78
N LYS A 254 7.67 -11.78 13.28
CA LYS A 254 7.02 -10.58 13.80
C LYS A 254 6.46 -10.93 15.17
N ASP A 255 6.12 -9.94 15.96
CA ASP A 255 5.23 -10.16 17.10
C ASP A 255 3.77 -10.13 16.63
N LEU A 256 2.93 -10.92 17.28
CA LEU A 256 1.50 -10.98 17.01
C LEU A 256 0.71 -10.45 18.21
N PHE A 257 -0.24 -9.58 17.94
CA PHE A 257 -1.18 -9.04 18.91
C PHE A 257 -2.61 -9.27 18.43
N VAL A 258 -3.48 -9.78 19.30
CA VAL A 258 -4.83 -10.22 18.93
C VAL A 258 -5.86 -9.66 19.90
N TYR A 259 -6.98 -9.15 19.38
CA TYR A 259 -8.16 -8.84 20.17
C TYR A 259 -9.31 -9.75 19.73
N LYS A 260 -9.96 -10.37 20.71
CA LYS A 260 -11.18 -11.15 20.52
C LYS A 260 -12.37 -10.39 21.08
N ASP A 261 -13.53 -10.53 20.44
CA ASP A 261 -14.78 -10.02 20.97
C ASP A 261 -15.34 -10.91 22.10
N ALA A 262 -16.53 -10.58 22.58
CA ALA A 262 -17.18 -11.30 23.68
C ALA A 262 -17.55 -12.75 23.33
N ASP A 263 -17.75 -13.04 22.04
CA ASP A 263 -18.06 -14.38 21.54
C ASP A 263 -16.79 -15.20 21.28
N GLY A 264 -15.61 -14.59 21.46
CA GLY A 264 -14.30 -15.22 21.28
C GLY A 264 -13.76 -15.14 19.85
N HIS A 265 -14.43 -14.42 18.95
CA HIS A 265 -13.98 -14.24 17.57
C HIS A 265 -12.89 -13.17 17.50
N VAL A 266 -11.87 -13.42 16.69
CA VAL A 266 -10.80 -12.45 16.41
C VAL A 266 -11.36 -11.33 15.56
N VAL A 267 -11.41 -10.13 16.13
CA VAL A 267 -11.88 -8.91 15.42
C VAL A 267 -10.76 -7.91 15.17
N THR A 268 -9.57 -8.16 15.72
CA THR A 268 -8.35 -7.42 15.42
C THR A 268 -7.14 -8.33 15.46
N TYR A 269 -6.34 -8.27 14.41
CA TYR A 269 -5.10 -9.04 14.27
C TYR A 269 -3.98 -8.10 13.85
N ILE A 270 -2.90 -8.02 14.62
CA ILE A 270 -1.81 -7.07 14.39
C ILE A 270 -0.46 -7.79 14.39
N ARG A 271 0.33 -7.59 13.35
CA ARG A 271 1.71 -8.07 13.25
C ARG A 271 2.69 -6.92 13.22
N CYS A 272 3.58 -6.87 14.18
CA CYS A 272 4.60 -5.82 14.25
C CYS A 272 6.01 -6.39 14.10
N SER A 273 6.82 -5.74 13.27
CA SER A 273 8.25 -6.01 13.25
C SER A 273 8.85 -5.76 14.65
N ASN A 274 9.81 -6.57 15.02
CA ASN A 274 10.61 -6.45 16.23
C ASN A 274 12.07 -6.10 15.91
N HIS A 275 12.38 -5.76 14.66
CA HIS A 275 13.70 -5.27 14.28
C HIS A 275 14.00 -3.94 14.97
N ASN A 276 15.26 -3.77 15.36
CA ASN A 276 15.75 -2.54 15.96
C ASN A 276 16.00 -1.48 14.88
N VAL A 277 14.93 -0.89 14.37
CA VAL A 277 14.94 0.19 13.38
C VAL A 277 14.11 1.37 13.89
N ALA A 278 14.35 2.57 13.36
CA ALA A 278 13.66 3.79 13.81
C ALA A 278 12.14 3.70 13.69
N SER A 279 11.63 2.99 12.67
CA SER A 279 10.21 2.83 12.38
C SER A 279 9.87 1.35 12.18
N PRO A 280 9.77 0.52 13.24
CA PRO A 280 9.40 -0.88 13.06
C PRO A 280 7.94 -0.95 12.60
N PRO A 281 7.62 -1.49 11.42
CA PRO A 281 6.25 -1.40 10.91
C PRO A 281 5.32 -2.42 11.58
N CYS A 282 4.08 -2.01 11.81
CA CYS A 282 2.95 -2.87 12.10
C CYS A 282 2.03 -2.99 10.88
N THR A 283 1.42 -4.16 10.75
CA THR A 283 0.29 -4.44 9.87
C THR A 283 -0.88 -4.84 10.76
N HIS A 284 -2.01 -4.14 10.67
CA HIS A 284 -3.18 -4.32 11.51
C HIS A 284 -4.39 -4.57 10.63
N TYR A 285 -5.03 -5.72 10.83
CA TYR A 285 -6.24 -6.13 10.17
C TYR A 285 -7.45 -6.01 11.10
N PHE A 286 -8.53 -5.44 10.60
CA PHE A 286 -9.82 -5.43 11.27
C PHE A 286 -10.95 -5.66 10.27
N GLU A 287 -12.08 -6.16 10.74
CA GLU A 287 -13.23 -6.41 9.88
C GLU A 287 -14.13 -5.18 9.75
N MET A 288 -14.59 -4.92 8.53
CA MET A 288 -15.61 -3.90 8.24
C MET A 288 -16.64 -4.48 7.27
N THR A 289 -17.76 -4.95 7.81
CA THR A 289 -18.85 -5.63 7.07
C THR A 289 -20.13 -4.79 6.98
N SER A 290 -20.19 -3.68 7.73
CA SER A 290 -21.30 -2.75 7.76
C SER A 290 -20.78 -1.31 7.91
N PRO A 291 -21.41 -0.29 7.28
CA PRO A 291 -22.48 -0.40 6.28
C PRO A 291 -21.97 -0.87 4.90
N MET A 292 -20.65 -0.90 4.72
CA MET A 292 -19.97 -1.39 3.52
C MET A 292 -19.39 -2.78 3.77
N LYS A 293 -19.56 -3.69 2.81
CA LYS A 293 -19.05 -5.07 2.87
C LYS A 293 -17.59 -5.13 2.38
N LEU A 294 -16.66 -4.56 3.15
CA LEU A 294 -15.24 -4.53 2.79
C LEU A 294 -14.50 -5.82 3.16
N GLY A 295 -15.03 -6.59 4.11
CA GLY A 295 -14.34 -7.78 4.62
C GLY A 295 -13.24 -7.35 5.58
N ILE A 296 -11.97 -7.48 5.17
CA ILE A 296 -10.81 -7.06 5.97
C ILE A 296 -10.30 -5.70 5.46
N VAL A 297 -10.05 -4.79 6.40
CA VAL A 297 -9.31 -3.55 6.17
C VAL A 297 -7.93 -3.66 6.77
N ASP A 298 -6.94 -3.20 6.01
CA ASP A 298 -5.53 -3.27 6.35
C ASP A 298 -5.04 -1.87 6.76
N LEU A 299 -4.36 -1.79 7.91
CA LEU A 299 -3.69 -0.60 8.38
C LEU A 299 -2.18 -0.86 8.45
N SER A 300 -1.40 0.15 8.09
CA SER A 300 0.05 0.16 8.29
C SER A 300 0.47 1.42 9.03
N TYR A 301 1.19 1.23 10.14
CA TYR A 301 1.70 2.30 10.99
C TYR A 301 2.92 1.82 11.77
N ASN A 302 3.64 2.75 12.38
CA ASN A 302 4.84 2.45 13.15
C ASN A 302 4.50 1.85 14.52
N ARG A 303 5.30 0.87 14.97
CA ARG A 303 5.07 0.10 16.21
C ARG A 303 4.98 0.95 17.46
N GLN A 304 5.60 2.12 17.48
CA GLN A 304 5.45 3.08 18.57
C GLN A 304 3.99 3.45 18.84
N HIS A 305 3.13 3.40 17.81
CA HIS A 305 1.71 3.78 17.88
C HIS A 305 0.78 2.62 18.23
N LEU A 306 1.31 1.42 18.48
CA LEU A 306 0.52 0.24 18.84
C LEU A 306 -0.35 0.47 20.09
N GLY A 307 0.11 1.32 21.02
CA GLY A 307 -0.68 1.68 22.21
C GLY A 307 -2.03 2.34 21.90
N SER A 308 -2.15 2.97 20.73
CA SER A 308 -3.35 3.67 20.27
C SER A 308 -4.12 2.90 19.19
N TRP A 309 -3.91 1.58 19.06
CA TRP A 309 -4.50 0.77 17.98
C TRP A 309 -6.04 0.91 17.86
N LYS A 310 -6.75 1.01 18.99
CA LYS A 310 -8.22 1.19 18.99
C LYS A 310 -8.61 2.51 18.35
N GLU A 311 -7.93 3.59 18.74
CA GLU A 311 -8.17 4.92 18.20
C GLU A 311 -7.84 5.00 16.70
N ILE A 312 -6.71 4.41 16.31
CA ILE A 312 -6.29 4.29 14.91
C ILE A 312 -7.37 3.59 14.07
N GLN A 313 -7.88 2.45 14.57
CA GLN A 313 -8.93 1.70 13.90
C GLN A 313 -10.23 2.51 13.76
N GLU A 314 -10.69 3.17 14.83
CA GLU A 314 -11.93 3.95 14.79
C GLU A 314 -11.81 5.19 13.90
N LYS A 315 -10.63 5.85 13.86
CA LYS A 315 -10.36 6.92 12.88
C LYS A 315 -10.39 6.41 11.45
N ALA A 316 -9.76 5.27 11.17
CA ALA A 316 -9.80 4.65 9.85
C ALA A 316 -11.24 4.38 9.39
N LYS A 317 -12.07 3.76 10.26
CA LYS A 317 -13.50 3.55 10.00
C LYS A 317 -14.22 4.86 9.72
N THR A 318 -13.98 5.88 10.54
CA THR A 318 -14.60 7.21 10.38
C THR A 318 -14.27 7.81 9.01
N PHE A 319 -13.00 7.77 8.58
CA PHE A 319 -12.61 8.26 7.26
C PHE A 319 -13.25 7.47 6.13
N ILE A 320 -13.27 6.13 6.21
CA ILE A 320 -13.92 5.28 5.21
C ILE A 320 -15.40 5.65 5.07
N LEU A 321 -16.09 5.96 6.18
CA LEU A 321 -17.49 6.37 6.22
C LEU A 321 -17.75 7.78 5.67
N THR A 322 -16.71 8.55 5.29
CA THR A 322 -16.89 9.84 4.60
C THR A 322 -17.05 9.71 3.09
N PHE A 323 -16.68 8.57 2.51
CA PHE A 323 -16.72 8.33 1.07
C PHE A 323 -18.10 8.07 0.46
N PRO A 324 -19.07 7.43 1.16
CA PRO A 324 -20.41 7.23 0.61
C PRO A 324 -21.03 8.52 0.07
N VAL A 325 -21.71 8.41 -1.08
CA VAL A 325 -22.49 9.51 -1.61
C VAL A 325 -23.55 9.91 -0.58
N LYS A 326 -23.61 11.20 -0.24
CA LYS A 326 -24.64 11.72 0.65
C LYS A 326 -26.01 11.59 -0.03
N THR A 327 -26.86 10.72 0.49
CA THR A 327 -28.28 10.68 0.13
C THR A 327 -28.99 11.81 0.85
N ASN A 328 -29.58 12.75 0.10
CA ASN A 328 -30.40 13.82 0.64
C ASN A 328 -31.69 13.30 1.28
#